data_AF-A0A6J6LMG4-F1
#
_entry.id   AF-A0A6J6LMG4-F1
#
_cell.length_a   1.000
_cell.length_b   1.000
_cell.length_c   1.000
_cell.angle_alpha   90.00
_cell.angle_beta   90.00
_cell.angle_gamma   90.00
#
_symmetry.space_group_name_H-M   'P 1'
#
loop_
_entity.id
_entity.type
_entity.pdbx_description
1 polymer ?
#
loop_
_entity_poly.entity_id
_entity_poly.type
_entity_poly.pdbx_seq_one_letter_code
_entity_poly.pdbx_strand_id
1 'polypeptide(L)' 'MLYAMSPFEGISVGRDPRSPVWWERYETHGSFHYNSAQGPVLWIPGPKAPDQPEDVVGLLRMIGAKFE' A
#
# COMPACT_ATOMS: atom_id res chain seq x y z
N MET A 1 -1.62 -4.13 -19.25
CA MET A 1 -1.82 -4.62 -17.87
C MET A 1 -0.93 -3.79 -16.97
N LEU A 2 -1.53 -3.08 -16.02
CA LEU A 2 -0.79 -2.25 -15.07
C LEU A 2 -0.39 -3.12 -13.86
N TYR A 3 0.47 -4.10 -14.08
CA TYR A 3 1.22 -4.70 -12.97
C TYR A 3 2.16 -3.60 -12.46
N ALA A 4 2.07 -3.25 -11.18
CA ALA A 4 2.92 -2.27 -10.47
C ALA A 4 2.38 -0.84 -10.20
N MET A 5 1.09 -0.64 -9.92
CA MET A 5 0.76 0.45 -8.99
C MET A 5 0.92 -0.06 -7.56
N SER A 6 2.17 -0.01 -7.08
CA SER A 6 2.60 -0.18 -5.68
C SER A 6 2.39 -1.56 -5.02
N PRO A 7 3.07 -2.63 -5.47
CA PRO A 7 3.03 -3.92 -4.80
C PRO A 7 3.85 -3.99 -3.50
N PHE A 8 4.55 -2.93 -3.12
CA PHE A 8 5.53 -2.95 -2.02
C PHE A 8 5.06 -2.24 -0.75
N GLU A 9 3.78 -1.94 -0.67
CA GLU A 9 3.24 -1.27 0.48
C GLU A 9 2.92 -2.27 1.61
N GLY A 10 3.40 -1.97 2.82
CA GLY A 10 3.06 -2.75 4.01
C GLY A 10 1.65 -2.44 4.54
N ILE A 11 1.25 -3.17 5.58
CA ILE A 11 -0.06 -3.04 6.22
C ILE A 11 -0.14 -1.72 6.98
N SER A 12 -1.16 -0.91 6.68
CA SER A 12 -1.48 0.31 7.45
C SER A 12 -2.59 0.02 8.46
N VAL A 13 -2.37 0.36 9.73
CA VAL A 13 -3.34 0.17 10.82
C VAL A 13 -3.61 1.51 11.49
N GLY A 14 -4.89 1.90 11.57
CA GLY A 14 -5.33 3.11 12.27
C GLY A 14 -5.18 4.41 11.50
N ARG A 15 -4.32 4.43 10.49
CA ARG A 15 -4.13 5.57 9.60
C ARG A 15 -3.70 5.08 8.24
N ASP A 16 -4.47 5.43 7.21
CA ASP A 16 -4.06 5.32 5.82
C ASP A 16 -3.81 6.73 5.26
N PRO A 17 -2.56 7.12 4.98
CA PRO A 17 -2.27 8.45 4.46
C PRO A 17 -2.58 8.60 2.96
N ARG A 18 -3.11 7.58 2.26
CA ARG A 18 -2.99 7.49 0.78
C ARG A 18 -4.24 7.74 -0.06
N SER A 19 -5.03 8.73 0.32
CA SER A 19 -5.97 9.30 -0.66
C SER A 19 -5.34 10.49 -1.37
N PRO A 20 -5.64 10.74 -2.67
CA PRO A 20 -5.39 12.03 -3.26
C PRO A 20 -5.99 13.13 -2.36
N VAL A 21 -5.26 14.23 -2.20
CA VAL A 21 -5.70 15.31 -1.32
C VAL A 21 -7.02 15.86 -1.85
N TRP A 22 -8.08 15.70 -1.06
CA TRP A 22 -9.34 16.38 -1.32
C TRP A 22 -9.21 17.81 -0.82
N TRP A 23 -8.84 18.71 -1.73
CA TRP A 23 -8.49 20.10 -1.41
C TRP A 23 -9.60 20.85 -0.70
N GLU A 24 -10.83 20.80 -1.21
CA GLU A 24 -11.99 21.44 -0.58
C GLU A 24 -12.17 21.02 0.89
N ARG A 25 -12.01 19.72 1.18
CA ARG A 25 -12.09 19.19 2.54
C ARG A 25 -10.93 19.67 3.42
N TYR A 26 -9.71 19.73 2.88
CA TYR A 26 -8.54 20.24 3.59
C TYR A 26 -8.65 21.74 3.87
N GLU A 27 -9.13 22.54 2.93
CA GLU A 27 -9.33 23.98 3.12
C GLU A 27 -10.41 24.27 4.16
N THR A 28 -11.47 23.46 4.20
CA THR A 28 -12.57 23.65 5.15
C THR A 28 -12.23 23.15 6.56
N HIS A 29 -11.44 22.07 6.70
CA HIS A 29 -11.28 21.36 7.98
C HIS A 29 -9.82 21.13 8.42
N GLY A 30 -8.85 21.43 7.57
CA GLY A 30 -7.44 21.11 7.78
C GLY A 30 -7.15 19.61 7.74
N SER A 31 -5.98 19.23 8.27
CA SER A 31 -5.61 17.83 8.47
C SER A 31 -6.21 17.27 9.75
N PHE A 32 -6.88 16.11 9.66
CA PHE A 32 -7.33 15.39 10.84
C PHE A 32 -6.14 14.71 11.52
N HIS A 33 -5.82 15.15 12.74
CA HIS A 33 -4.73 14.56 13.52
C HIS A 33 -5.09 13.14 13.96
N TYR A 34 -4.16 12.20 13.75
CA TYR A 34 -4.26 10.87 14.34
C TYR A 34 -4.08 11.00 15.86
N ASN A 35 -5.10 10.59 16.62
CA ASN A 35 -5.17 10.79 18.08
C ASN A 35 -4.64 9.59 18.88
N SER A 36 -4.05 8.59 18.22
CA SER A 36 -3.48 7.39 18.85
C SER A 36 -4.45 6.57 19.70
N ALA A 37 -5.77 6.81 19.60
CA ALA A 37 -6.79 6.16 20.43
C ALA A 37 -7.08 4.71 19.99
N GLN A 38 -6.41 4.21 18.96
CA GLN A 38 -6.60 2.84 18.54
C GLN A 38 -5.90 1.88 19.51
N GLY A 39 -6.66 0.92 20.02
CA GLY A 39 -6.15 -0.17 20.84
C GLY A 39 -5.24 -1.12 20.05
N PRO A 40 -4.69 -2.15 20.71
CA PRO A 40 -3.85 -3.14 20.04
C PRO A 40 -4.63 -3.83 18.92
N VAL A 41 -3.99 -3.96 17.76
CA VAL A 41 -4.55 -4.66 16.60
C VAL A 41 -3.70 -5.88 16.33
N LEU A 42 -4.36 -7.03 16.23
CA LEU A 42 -3.74 -8.27 15.77
C LEU A 42 -4.12 -8.48 14.31
N TRP A 43 -3.12 -8.48 13.44
CA TRP A 43 -3.27 -8.93 12.06
C TRP A 43 -2.83 -10.39 11.96
N ILE A 44 -3.69 -11.24 11.40
CA ILE A 44 -3.41 -12.66 11.15
C ILE A 44 -3.39 -12.84 9.63
N PRO A 45 -2.23 -13.16 9.03
CA PRO A 45 -2.17 -13.44 7.60
C PRO A 45 -3.06 -14.63 7.25
N GLY A 46 -3.86 -14.48 6.21
CA GLY A 46 -4.48 -15.61 5.53
C GLY A 46 -3.52 -16.31 4.57
N PRO A 47 -4.00 -17.33 3.86
CA PRO A 47 -3.26 -17.93 2.74
C PRO A 47 -2.87 -16.86 1.71
N LYS A 48 -1.73 -17.08 1.05
CA LYS A 48 -1.27 -16.22 -0.04
C LYS A 48 -2.36 -16.15 -1.12
N ALA A 49 -2.77 -14.94 -1.50
CA ALA A 49 -3.72 -14.78 -2.60
C ALA A 49 -3.11 -15.32 -3.91
N PRO A 50 -3.93 -15.82 -4.85
CA PRO A 50 -3.45 -16.12 -6.19
C PRO A 50 -2.93 -14.83 -6.86
N ASP A 51 -1.90 -14.96 -7.70
CA ASP A 51 -1.35 -13.88 -8.53
C ASP A 51 -0.76 -12.68 -7.76
N GLN A 52 -0.10 -12.96 -6.63
CA GLN A 52 0.53 -11.90 -5.85
C GLN A 52 1.74 -11.31 -6.57
N PRO A 53 2.00 -10.00 -6.44
CA PRO A 53 3.11 -9.35 -7.12
C PRO A 53 4.50 -9.94 -6.81
N GLU A 54 4.69 -10.58 -5.66
CA GLU A 54 5.94 -11.27 -5.34
C GLU A 54 6.21 -12.44 -6.29
N ASP A 55 5.17 -13.06 -6.85
CA ASP A 55 5.29 -14.15 -7.82
C ASP A 55 5.90 -13.67 -9.15
N VAL A 56 5.76 -12.37 -9.46
CA VAL A 56 6.34 -11.79 -10.69
C VAL A 56 7.75 -11.23 -10.49
N VAL A 57 8.29 -11.21 -9.27
CA VAL A 57 9.63 -10.67 -8.98
C VAL A 57 10.72 -11.41 -9.78
N GLY A 58 10.60 -12.74 -9.90
CA GLY A 58 11.53 -13.53 -10.71
C GLY A 58 11.48 -13.15 -12.19
N LEU A 59 10.28 -12.99 -12.74
CA LEU A 59 10.06 -12.54 -14.12
C LEU A 59 10.62 -11.13 -14.35
N LEU A 60 10.39 -10.20 -13.43
CA LEU A 60 10.90 -8.83 -13.53
C LEU A 60 12.43 -8.79 -13.51
N ARG A 61 13.08 -9.60 -12.68
CA ARG A 61 14.55 -9.75 -12.68
C ARG A 61 15.07 -10.29 -14.02
N MET A 62 14.43 -11.31 -14.58
CA MET A 62 14.81 -11.86 -15.89
C MET A 62 14.67 -10.84 -17.02
N ILE A 63 13.59 -10.05 -17.01
CA ILE A 63 13.40 -8.99 -18.02
C ILE A 63 14.46 -7.90 -17.86
N GLY A 64 14.76 -7.48 -16.63
CA GLY A 64 15.77 -6.45 -16.34
C GLY A 64 17.18 -6.83 -16.78
N ALA A 65 17.58 -8.10 -16.58
CA ALA A 65 18.88 -8.62 -16.98
C ALA A 65 19.17 -8.54 -18.50
N LYS A 66 18.14 -8.33 -19.33
CA LYS A 66 18.31 -8.13 -20.79
C LYS A 66 18.85 -6.73 -21.13
N PHE A 67 18.78 -5.78 -20.21
CA PHE A 67 19.15 -4.38 -20.40
C PHE A 67 20.42 -3.97 -19.62
N GLU A 68 21.09 -4.93 -18.97
CA GLU A 68 22.47 -4.82 -18.47
C GLU A 68 23.45 -5.40 -19.50
#